data_AF-A0A2D4RVN8-F1
#
_entry.id   AF-A0A2D4RVN8-F1
#
_cell.length_a   1.000
_cell.length_b   1.000
_cell.length_c   1.000
_cell.angle_alpha   90.00
_cell.angle_beta   90.00
_cell.angle_gamma   90.00
#
_symmetry.space_group_name_H-M   'P 1'
#
loop_
_entity.id
_entity.type
_entity.pdbx_description
1 polymer ?
#
loop_
_entity_poly.entity_id
_entity_poly.type
_entity_poly.pdbx_seq_one_letter_code
_entity_poly.pdbx_strand_id
1 'polypeptide(L)'
;MHKADWPSLTSSKLAEQVSNSQSLEANLEGAILEYAINTFPFADSFDYFPGLENADFRETLTEMITNGGLKVGFYYEEMQESLTLFYFLKVRNQAHIVLGLDPENVQVAINDDIDGVFRIDEEQYIELLQIPLS
;
A
#
# COMPACT_ATOMS: atom_id res chain seq x y z
N MET A 1 -45.60 23.00 -19.15
CA MET A 1 -44.13 23.17 -19.02
C MET A 1 -43.75 22.77 -17.60
N HIS A 2 -43.27 21.55 -17.40
CA HIS A 2 -42.79 21.08 -16.09
C HIS A 2 -41.31 21.44 -15.94
N LYS A 3 -40.97 22.19 -14.89
CA LYS A 3 -39.58 22.37 -14.44
C LYS A 3 -39.19 21.11 -13.66
N ALA A 4 -38.07 20.51 -14.04
CA ALA A 4 -37.44 19.44 -13.27
C ALA A 4 -36.75 20.05 -12.04
N ASP A 5 -37.18 19.64 -10.85
CA ASP A 5 -36.45 19.86 -9.60
C ASP A 5 -35.25 18.90 -9.58
N TRP A 6 -34.04 19.44 -9.56
CA TRP A 6 -32.85 18.69 -9.19
C TRP A 6 -32.71 18.75 -7.66
N PRO A 7 -32.47 17.62 -6.97
CA PRO A 7 -32.29 17.65 -5.52
C PRO A 7 -30.92 18.26 -5.19
N SER A 8 -30.92 19.43 -4.54
CA SER A 8 -29.73 19.97 -3.89
C SER A 8 -29.31 19.05 -2.73
N LEU A 9 -28.19 18.35 -2.89
CA LEU A 9 -27.54 17.60 -1.81
C LEU A 9 -27.12 18.58 -0.71
N THR A 10 -27.66 18.40 0.50
CA THR A 10 -27.35 19.23 1.65
C THR A 10 -25.98 18.86 2.25
N SER A 11 -25.22 19.84 2.76
CA SER A 11 -23.87 19.64 3.33
C SER A 11 -23.77 18.54 4.40
N SER A 12 -24.86 18.24 5.12
CA SER A 12 -24.89 17.17 6.14
C SER A 12 -24.74 15.78 5.51
N LYS A 13 -25.36 15.54 4.36
CA LYS A 13 -25.33 14.23 3.68
C LYS A 13 -23.97 13.98 3.01
N LEU A 14 -23.32 15.05 2.53
CA LEU A 14 -21.95 15.01 2.04
C LEU A 14 -20.94 14.72 3.17
N ALA A 15 -21.11 15.35 4.34
CA ALA A 15 -20.25 15.11 5.49
C ALA A 15 -20.36 13.67 6.04
N GLU A 16 -21.57 13.11 6.09
CA GLU A 16 -21.78 11.70 6.49
C GLU A 16 -21.19 10.71 5.48
N GLN A 17 -21.31 10.99 4.17
CA GLN A 17 -20.69 10.13 3.14
C GLN A 17 -19.16 10.18 3.20
N VAL A 18 -18.57 11.35 3.39
CA VAL A 18 -17.12 11.52 3.55
C VAL A 18 -16.62 10.83 4.83
N SER A 19 -17.34 10.97 5.95
CA SER A 19 -16.94 10.32 7.19
C SER A 19 -17.07 8.79 7.13
N ASN A 20 -18.06 8.27 6.42
CA ASN A 20 -18.23 6.83 6.22
C ASN A 20 -17.19 6.26 5.24
N SER A 21 -16.84 7.00 4.18
CA SER A 21 -15.82 6.55 3.23
C SER A 21 -14.43 6.54 3.88
N GLN A 22 -14.09 7.57 4.66
CA GLN A 22 -12.82 7.62 5.41
C GLN A 22 -12.71 6.49 6.44
N SER A 23 -13.80 6.17 7.14
CA SER A 23 -13.83 5.04 8.09
C SER A 23 -13.67 3.69 7.36
N LEU A 24 -14.32 3.53 6.20
CA LEU A 24 -14.18 2.32 5.39
C LEU A 24 -12.76 2.16 4.82
N GLU A 25 -12.16 3.24 4.34
CA GLU A 25 -10.79 3.28 3.83
C GLU A 25 -9.79 2.92 4.93
N ALA A 26 -9.91 3.51 6.12
CA ALA A 26 -9.04 3.15 7.25
C ALA A 26 -9.19 1.68 7.69
N ASN A 27 -10.42 1.14 7.62
CA ASN A 27 -10.66 -0.28 7.89
C ASN A 27 -10.04 -1.20 6.83
N LEU A 28 -10.08 -0.78 5.55
CA LEU A 28 -9.47 -1.52 4.45
C LEU A 28 -7.95 -1.48 4.53
N GLU A 29 -7.35 -0.31 4.74
CA GLU A 29 -5.91 -0.15 4.93
C GLU A 29 -5.40 -0.99 6.11
N GLY A 30 -6.12 -0.99 7.23
CA GLY A 30 -5.80 -1.83 8.37
C GLY A 30 -5.87 -3.33 8.06
N ALA A 31 -6.89 -3.77 7.32
CA ALA A 31 -7.01 -5.17 6.90
C ALA A 31 -5.90 -5.58 5.92
N ILE A 32 -5.53 -4.71 4.98
CA ILE A 32 -4.45 -4.94 4.03
C ILE A 32 -3.10 -4.96 4.76
N LEU A 33 -2.88 -4.07 5.71
CA LEU A 33 -1.67 -4.05 6.54
C LEU A 33 -1.50 -5.39 7.28
N GLU A 34 -2.54 -5.83 7.98
CA GLU A 34 -2.52 -7.09 8.71
C GLU A 34 -2.28 -8.27 7.75
N TYR A 35 -2.94 -8.28 6.58
CA TYR A 35 -2.70 -9.30 5.56
C TYR A 35 -1.25 -9.27 5.05
N ALA A 36 -0.70 -8.08 4.77
CA ALA A 36 0.65 -7.89 4.25
C ALA A 36 1.72 -8.35 5.24
N ILE A 37 1.52 -8.15 6.55
CA ILE A 37 2.41 -8.65 7.61
C ILE A 37 2.33 -10.18 7.69
N ASN A 38 1.11 -10.74 7.64
CA ASN A 38 0.89 -12.18 7.73
C ASN A 38 1.39 -12.97 6.52
N THR A 39 1.48 -12.33 5.36
CA THR A 39 1.84 -12.98 4.08
C THR A 39 3.16 -12.50 3.51
N PHE A 40 3.95 -11.76 4.30
CA PHE A 40 5.20 -11.18 3.85
C PHE A 40 6.15 -12.26 3.31
N PRO A 41 6.54 -12.20 2.02
CA PRO A 41 7.20 -13.30 1.34
C PRO A 41 8.65 -13.52 1.78
N PHE A 42 9.24 -12.55 2.49
CA PHE A 42 10.63 -12.60 2.95
C PHE A 42 10.75 -12.77 4.48
N ALA A 43 9.70 -13.25 5.16
CA ALA A 43 9.71 -13.44 6.61
C ALA A 43 10.88 -14.32 7.07
N ASP A 44 11.12 -15.44 6.38
CA ASP A 44 12.23 -16.36 6.69
C ASP A 44 13.61 -15.73 6.48
N SER A 45 13.70 -14.61 5.75
CA SER A 45 14.98 -13.93 5.50
C SER A 45 15.42 -13.03 6.66
N PHE A 46 14.50 -12.67 7.59
CA PHE A 46 14.79 -11.76 8.70
C PHE A 46 15.84 -12.31 9.67
N ASP A 47 15.84 -13.61 9.92
CA ASP A 47 16.81 -14.28 10.80
C ASP A 47 18.27 -14.18 10.29
N TYR A 48 18.45 -13.86 9.00
CA TYR A 48 19.76 -13.72 8.38
C TYR A 48 20.26 -12.27 8.32
N PHE A 49 19.43 -11.29 8.74
CA PHE A 49 19.85 -9.89 8.77
C PHE A 49 20.66 -9.58 10.02
N PRO A 50 21.90 -9.07 9.87
CA PRO A 50 22.73 -8.69 11.01
C PRO A 50 22.01 -7.63 11.88
N GLY A 51 21.84 -7.92 13.16
CA GLY A 51 21.16 -7.06 14.12
C GLY A 51 19.65 -7.32 14.29
N LEU A 52 19.07 -8.28 13.57
CA LEU A 52 17.67 -8.70 13.72
C LEU A 52 17.51 -10.15 14.20
N GLU A 53 18.60 -10.82 14.59
CA GLU A 53 18.64 -12.28 14.83
C GLU A 53 17.74 -12.78 15.97
N ASN A 54 17.24 -11.87 16.82
CA ASN A 54 16.29 -12.18 17.89
C ASN A 54 15.11 -11.21 17.95
N ALA A 55 14.96 -10.37 16.91
CA ALA A 55 13.85 -9.42 16.86
C ALA A 55 12.55 -10.16 16.53
N ASP A 56 11.43 -9.72 17.11
CA ASP A 56 10.13 -10.19 16.65
C ASP A 56 9.93 -9.65 15.23
N PHE A 57 9.91 -10.56 14.25
CA PHE A 57 9.74 -10.23 12.85
C PHE A 57 8.48 -9.38 12.61
N ARG A 58 7.37 -9.72 13.26
CA ARG A 58 6.10 -9.02 13.06
C ARG A 58 6.19 -7.61 13.62
N GLU A 59 6.77 -7.46 14.82
CA GLU A 59 6.99 -6.15 15.44
C GLU A 59 7.88 -5.29 14.53
N THR A 60 9.01 -5.84 14.08
CA THR A 60 9.96 -5.13 13.22
C THR A 60 9.33 -4.71 11.90
N LEU A 61 8.63 -5.63 11.22
CA LEU A 61 7.95 -5.33 9.96
C LEU A 61 6.86 -4.27 10.15
N THR A 62 6.10 -4.37 11.24
CA THR A 62 5.08 -3.37 11.59
C THR A 62 5.72 -2.00 11.77
N GLU A 63 6.79 -1.89 12.57
CA GLU A 63 7.53 -0.65 12.79
C GLU A 63 8.10 -0.06 11.49
N MET A 64 8.66 -0.90 10.62
CA MET A 64 9.17 -0.45 9.32
C MET A 64 8.06 0.13 8.47
N ILE A 65 6.87 -0.47 8.49
CA ILE A 65 5.72 0.01 7.72
C ILE A 65 5.16 1.31 8.30
N THR A 66 4.96 1.37 9.63
CA THR A 66 4.40 2.55 10.30
C THR A 66 5.33 3.76 10.25
N ASN A 67 6.65 3.55 10.22
CA ASN A 67 7.64 4.62 10.12
C ASN A 67 7.97 5.00 8.67
N GLY A 68 7.28 4.41 7.68
CA GLY A 68 7.49 4.69 6.26
C GLY A 68 8.83 4.20 5.70
N GLY A 69 9.54 3.34 6.42
CA GLY A 69 10.77 2.67 5.96
C GLY A 69 10.45 1.58 4.93
N LEU A 70 9.31 0.92 5.08
CA LEU A 70 8.70 0.04 4.10
C LEU A 70 7.30 0.56 3.77
N LYS A 71 6.93 0.61 2.51
CA LYS A 71 5.55 0.94 2.10
C LYS A 71 4.92 -0.28 1.43
N VAL A 72 3.62 -0.48 1.63
CA VAL A 72 2.86 -1.57 1.00
C VAL A 72 1.92 -0.96 -0.02
N GLY A 73 2.19 -1.17 -1.30
CA GLY A 73 1.26 -0.81 -2.35
C GLY A 73 0.39 -2.01 -2.69
N PHE A 74 -0.92 -1.80 -2.86
CA PHE A 74 -1.84 -2.86 -3.25
C PHE A 74 -2.58 -2.54 -4.55
N TYR A 75 -2.73 -3.55 -5.39
CA TYR A 75 -3.60 -3.53 -6.57
C TYR A 75 -4.69 -4.57 -6.38
N TYR A 76 -5.96 -4.15 -6.50
CA TYR A 76 -7.11 -5.04 -6.44
C TYR A 76 -7.77 -5.10 -7.81
N GLU A 77 -7.76 -6.29 -8.41
CA GLU A 77 -8.43 -6.55 -9.69
C GLU A 77 -9.85 -7.06 -9.45
N GLU A 78 -10.84 -6.22 -9.72
CA GLU A 78 -12.25 -6.53 -9.41
C GLU A 78 -12.76 -7.75 -10.18
N MET A 79 -12.35 -7.93 -11.44
CA MET A 79 -12.85 -9.04 -12.27
C MET A 79 -12.32 -10.41 -11.83
N GLN A 80 -11.14 -10.44 -11.19
CA GLN A 80 -10.49 -11.66 -10.73
C GLN A 80 -10.61 -11.87 -9.23
N GLU A 81 -11.19 -10.91 -8.50
CA GLU A 81 -11.23 -10.85 -7.04
C GLU A 81 -9.83 -11.09 -6.44
N SER A 82 -8.80 -10.53 -7.09
CA SER A 82 -7.40 -10.79 -6.73
C SER A 82 -6.75 -9.54 -6.13
N LEU A 83 -6.04 -9.75 -5.00
CA LEU A 83 -5.25 -8.74 -4.33
C LEU A 83 -3.77 -9.04 -4.57
N THR A 84 -3.07 -8.08 -5.16
CA THR A 84 -1.62 -8.14 -5.36
C THR A 84 -0.96 -7.11 -4.47
N LEU A 85 0.08 -7.52 -3.73
CA LEU A 85 0.86 -6.65 -2.85
C LEU A 85 2.26 -6.44 -3.41
N PHE A 86 2.73 -5.19 -3.33
CA PHE A 86 4.09 -4.79 -3.62
C PHE A 86 4.70 -4.13 -2.38
N TYR A 87 5.96 -4.45 -2.11
CA TYR A 87 6.69 -3.96 -0.94
C TYR A 87 7.81 -3.02 -1.38
N PHE A 88 7.75 -1.77 -0.94
CA PHE A 88 8.63 -0.69 -1.37
C PHE A 88 9.55 -0.29 -0.22
N LEU A 89 10.81 -0.71 -0.27
CA LEU A 89 11.81 -0.38 0.72
C LEU A 89 12.37 1.03 0.44
N LYS A 90 12.14 1.96 1.37
CA LYS A 90 12.67 3.33 1.27
C LYS A 90 14.18 3.31 1.36
N VAL A 91 14.84 3.91 0.36
CA VAL A 91 16.27 4.17 0.36
C VAL A 91 16.53 5.67 0.60
N ARG A 92 17.37 6.33 -0.20
CA ARG A 92 17.66 7.76 -0.05
C ARG A 92 16.76 8.61 -0.95
N ASN A 93 16.50 9.85 -0.53
CA ASN A 93 15.82 10.88 -1.35
C ASN A 93 14.49 10.42 -1.96
N GLN A 94 13.63 9.77 -1.19
CA GLN A 94 12.31 9.26 -1.63
C GLN A 94 12.35 8.16 -2.70
N ALA A 95 13.53 7.67 -3.09
CA ALA A 95 13.63 6.49 -3.93
C ALA A 95 13.28 5.24 -3.11
N HIS A 96 12.59 4.30 -3.74
CA HIS A 96 12.23 3.02 -3.15
C HIS A 96 12.64 1.88 -4.07
N ILE A 97 13.14 0.80 -3.49
CA ILE A 97 13.37 -0.49 -4.15
C ILE A 97 12.11 -1.31 -3.98
N VAL A 98 11.62 -1.93 -5.06
CA VAL A 98 10.52 -2.89 -4.97
C VAL A 98 11.09 -4.27 -4.69
N LEU A 99 10.75 -4.84 -3.53
CA LEU A 99 11.28 -6.15 -3.12
C LEU A 99 10.81 -7.25 -4.09
N GLY A 100 11.75 -8.12 -4.48
CA GLY A 100 11.51 -9.20 -5.44
C GLY A 100 11.70 -8.81 -6.92
N LEU A 101 11.89 -7.51 -7.20
CA LEU A 101 12.19 -7.00 -8.54
C LEU A 101 13.66 -6.56 -8.64
N ASP A 102 14.17 -6.47 -9.87
CA ASP A 102 15.55 -6.06 -10.14
C ASP A 102 15.81 -4.61 -9.65
N PRO A 103 16.66 -4.40 -8.62
CA PRO A 103 16.89 -3.09 -8.02
C PRO A 103 17.64 -2.11 -8.95
N GLU A 104 18.34 -2.59 -9.99
CA GLU A 104 18.99 -1.71 -10.96
C GLU A 104 17.99 -1.05 -11.92
N ASN A 105 16.81 -1.67 -12.06
CA ASN A 105 15.76 -1.23 -12.97
C ASN A 105 14.57 -0.56 -12.26
N VAL A 106 14.55 -0.52 -10.92
CA VAL A 106 13.41 0.00 -10.14
C VAL A 106 13.82 0.91 -9.00
N GLN A 107 13.96 2.20 -9.31
CA GLN A 107 13.83 3.24 -8.31
C GLN A 107 12.55 4.01 -8.59
N VAL A 108 11.50 3.67 -7.85
CA VAL A 108 10.25 4.42 -7.89
C VAL A 108 10.26 5.52 -6.83
N ALA A 109 9.86 6.72 -7.24
CA ALA A 109 9.65 7.83 -6.32
C ALA A 109 8.22 7.73 -5.78
N ILE A 110 8.10 7.46 -4.48
CA ILE A 110 6.80 7.50 -3.79
C ILE A 110 6.83 8.71 -2.89
N ASN A 111 5.77 9.52 -2.94
CA ASN A 111 5.68 10.73 -2.16
C ASN A 111 5.80 10.43 -0.66
N ASP A 112 6.48 11.31 0.08
CA ASP A 112 6.79 11.12 1.51
C ASP A 112 5.56 11.26 2.41
N ASP A 113 4.45 11.81 1.89
CA ASP A 113 3.19 11.94 2.61
C ASP A 113 2.37 10.63 2.68
N ILE A 114 2.81 9.59 1.96
CA ILE A 114 2.21 8.26 2.00
C ILE A 114 2.99 7.41 3.00
N ASP A 115 2.43 7.21 4.19
CA ASP A 115 2.93 6.24 5.17
C ASP A 115 2.11 4.95 5.12
N GLY A 116 2.77 3.81 5.36
CA GLY A 116 2.08 2.54 5.48
C GLY A 116 1.60 1.93 4.17
N VAL A 117 0.28 1.90 3.97
CA VAL A 117 -0.41 1.17 2.89
C VAL A 117 -1.04 2.15 1.91
N PHE A 118 -0.93 1.89 0.60
CA PHE A 118 -1.54 2.74 -0.43
C PHE A 118 -2.02 1.94 -1.64
N ARG A 119 -3.03 2.48 -2.33
CA ARG A 119 -3.55 1.87 -3.55
C ARG A 119 -2.66 2.21 -4.75
N ILE A 120 -2.38 1.19 -5.55
CA ILE A 120 -1.74 1.30 -6.87
C ILE A 120 -2.86 1.35 -7.92
N ASP A 121 -2.76 2.26 -8.88
CA ASP A 121 -3.66 2.31 -10.03
C ASP A 121 -3.25 1.34 -11.15
N GLU A 122 -4.09 1.18 -12.17
CA GLU A 122 -3.85 0.23 -13.26
C GLU A 122 -2.58 0.57 -14.06
N GLU A 123 -2.30 1.86 -14.29
CA GLU A 123 -1.12 2.30 -15.05
C GLU A 123 0.16 1.96 -14.28
N GLN A 124 0.20 2.32 -12.99
CA GLN A 124 1.31 1.99 -12.09
C GLN A 124 1.50 0.48 -11.94
N TYR A 125 0.41 -0.29 -11.86
CA TYR A 125 0.47 -1.74 -11.78
C TYR A 125 1.10 -2.35 -13.04
N ILE A 126 0.68 -1.91 -14.22
CA ILE A 126 1.24 -2.38 -15.50
C ILE A 126 2.73 -2.02 -15.60
N GLU A 127 3.13 -0.81 -15.19
CA GLU A 127 4.53 -0.41 -15.14
C GLU A 127 5.36 -1.34 -14.24
N LEU A 128 4.84 -1.68 -13.05
CA LEU A 128 5.50 -2.61 -12.12
C LEU A 128 5.67 -4.02 -12.71
N LEU A 129 4.68 -4.50 -13.48
CA LEU A 129 4.74 -5.83 -14.12
C LEU A 129 5.75 -5.94 -15.26
N GLN A 130 6.17 -4.83 -15.86
CA GLN A 130 7.14 -4.83 -16.96
C GLN A 130 8.58 -4.99 -16.46
N ILE A 131 8.79 -4.89 -15.16
CA ILE A 131 10.11 -4.94 -14.56
C ILE A 131 10.57 -6.41 -14.42
N PRO A 132 11.83 -6.72 -14.78
CA PRO A 132 12.42 -8.02 -14.53
C PRO A 132 12.46 -8.39 -13.04
N LEU A 133 12.32 -9.68 -12.75
CA LEU A 133 12.59 -10.23 -11.42
C LEU A 133 14.10 -10.23 -11.16
N SER A 134 14.48 -10.03 -9.89
CA SER A 134 15.88 -10.11 -9.42
C SER A 134 16.37 -11.55 -9.25
#